data_AF-A0A957U0Z4-F1
#
_entry.id   AF-A0A957U0Z4-F1
#
_cell.length_a   1.000
_cell.length_b   1.000
_cell.length_c   1.000
_cell.angle_alpha   90.00
_cell.angle_beta   90.00
_cell.angle_gamma   90.00
#
_symmetry.space_group_name_H-M   'P 1'
#
loop_
_entity.id
_entity.type
_entity.pdbx_description
1 polymer ?
#
loop_
_entity_poly.entity_id
_entity_poly.type
_entity_poly.pdbx_seq_one_letter_code
_entity_poly.pdbx_strand_id
1 'polypeptide(L)'
;MKMPLLQTKFHIPPVRRELVHRAHLIDLLKTRQQHKLTLLTAPAGFGKTTLAASWLSQQECPVAWVSLDESDNDPIRFFSYVISALDGVTAVSIGQTALNLLHSSEPASPNTLLAYLINDLVNLNA
;
A
#
# COMPACT_ATOMS: atom_id res chain seq x y z
N MET A 1 13.10 16.89 10.71
CA MET A 1 13.14 15.65 11.53
C MET A 1 12.31 14.59 10.83
N LYS A 2 12.78 13.34 10.74
CA LYS A 2 11.97 12.22 10.20
C LYS A 2 10.75 12.01 11.10
N MET A 3 9.55 12.10 10.54
CA MET A 3 8.33 11.79 11.28
C MET A 3 8.31 10.28 11.58
N PRO A 4 8.05 9.85 12.83
CA PRO A 4 7.97 8.43 13.15
C PRO A 4 6.74 7.81 12.49
N LEU A 5 6.96 6.74 11.73
CA LEU A 5 5.89 5.94 11.12
C LEU A 5 5.56 4.74 12.01
N LEU A 6 4.26 4.53 12.22
CA LEU A 6 3.75 3.37 12.95
C LEU A 6 3.89 2.09 12.10
N GLN A 7 4.74 1.17 12.57
CA GLN A 7 5.00 -0.13 11.90
C GLN A 7 3.75 -1.01 11.77
N THR A 8 2.80 -0.87 12.70
CA THR A 8 1.54 -1.61 12.67
C THR A 8 0.66 -1.25 11.48
N LYS A 9 0.83 -0.06 10.89
CA LYS A 9 0.07 0.34 9.68
C LYS A 9 0.50 -0.43 8.43
N PHE A 10 1.70 -1.03 8.45
CA PHE A 10 2.23 -1.85 7.36
C PHE A 10 1.85 -3.34 7.49
N HIS A 11 1.26 -3.75 8.61
CA HIS A 11 0.92 -5.16 8.82
C HIS A 11 -0.40 -5.52 8.12
N ILE A 12 -0.34 -6.52 7.25
CA ILE A 12 -1.53 -7.18 6.72
C ILE A 12 -2.21 -7.93 7.90
N PRO A 13 -3.50 -7.69 8.16
CA PRO A 13 -4.19 -8.40 9.23
C PRO A 13 -4.17 -9.92 9.02
N PRO A 14 -3.91 -10.72 10.06
CA PRO A 14 -3.82 -12.17 9.93
C PRO A 14 -5.16 -12.78 9.52
N VAL A 15 -5.13 -13.72 8.58
CA VAL A 15 -6.28 -14.49 8.16
C VAL A 15 -6.59 -15.53 9.24
N ARG A 16 -7.76 -15.40 9.90
CA ARG A 16 -8.18 -16.33 10.95
C ARG A 16 -8.69 -17.65 10.35
N ARG A 17 -8.49 -18.77 11.05
CA ARG A 17 -8.91 -20.10 10.57
C ARG A 17 -10.43 -20.28 10.53
N GLU A 18 -11.16 -19.57 11.38
CA GLU A 18 -12.61 -19.68 11.55
C GLU A 18 -13.41 -18.79 10.57
N LEU A 19 -12.77 -18.33 9.49
CA LEU A 19 -13.43 -17.48 8.51
C LEU A 19 -14.31 -18.29 7.57
N VAL A 20 -15.52 -17.78 7.32
CA VAL A 20 -16.37 -18.30 6.24
C VAL A 20 -15.67 -18.04 4.91
N HIS A 21 -15.31 -19.10 4.20
CA HIS A 21 -14.60 -19.00 2.93
C HIS A 21 -15.52 -18.41 1.84
N ARG A 22 -15.10 -17.28 1.25
CA ARG A 22 -15.86 -16.56 0.21
C ARG A 22 -15.24 -16.76 -1.18
N ALA A 23 -15.18 -18.01 -1.65
CA ALA A 23 -14.51 -18.40 -2.91
C ALA A 23 -14.90 -17.51 -4.09
N HIS A 24 -16.22 -17.29 -4.28
CA HIS A 24 -16.73 -16.49 -5.40
C HIS A 24 -16.17 -15.06 -5.44
N LEU A 25 -15.94 -14.41 -4.29
CA LEU A 25 -15.35 -13.07 -4.25
C LEU A 25 -13.85 -13.08 -4.51
N ILE A 26 -13.17 -14.12 -4.04
CA ILE A 26 -11.74 -14.31 -4.29
C ILE A 26 -11.50 -14.55 -5.78
N ASP A 27 -12.33 -15.39 -6.41
CA ASP A 27 -12.26 -15.65 -7.84
C ASP A 27 -12.59 -14.40 -8.65
N LEU A 28 -13.57 -13.60 -8.21
CA LEU A 28 -13.82 -12.28 -8.80
C LEU A 28 -12.57 -11.40 -8.73
N LEU A 29 -11.87 -11.33 -7.60
CA LEU A 29 -10.64 -10.54 -7.49
C LEU A 29 -9.51 -11.05 -8.38
N LYS A 30 -9.37 -12.37 -8.53
CA LYS A 30 -8.42 -12.98 -9.47
C LYS A 30 -8.69 -12.54 -10.91
N THR A 31 -9.96 -12.51 -11.34
CA THR A 31 -10.32 -12.04 -12.69
C THR A 31 -10.05 -10.55 -12.91
N ARG A 32 -9.87 -9.78 -11.83
CA ARG A 32 -9.65 -8.33 -11.87
C ARG A 32 -8.18 -7.93 -11.73
N GLN A 33 -7.26 -8.89 -11.64
CA GLN A 33 -5.81 -8.63 -11.55
C GLN A 33 -5.25 -7.81 -12.72
N GLN A 34 -5.92 -7.83 -13.88
CA GLN A 34 -5.52 -7.03 -15.05
C GLN A 34 -5.83 -5.53 -14.90
N HIS A 35 -6.64 -5.14 -13.92
CA HIS A 35 -6.94 -3.73 -13.66
C HIS A 35 -5.87 -3.09 -12.77
N LYS A 36 -5.42 -1.90 -13.15
CA LYS A 36 -4.44 -1.11 -12.39
C LYS A 36 -4.95 -0.63 -11.03
N LEU A 37 -6.27 -0.56 -10.85
CA LEU A 37 -6.92 -0.15 -9.61
C LEU A 37 -8.20 -0.97 -9.39
N THR A 38 -8.33 -1.57 -8.22
CA THR A 38 -9.54 -2.26 -7.77
C THR A 38 -10.02 -1.64 -6.48
N LEU A 39 -11.27 -1.18 -6.44
CA LEU A 39 -11.90 -0.59 -5.25
C LEU A 39 -12.85 -1.58 -4.59
N LEU A 40 -12.58 -1.94 -3.34
CA LEU A 40 -13.46 -2.79 -2.52
C LEU A 40 -14.41 -1.92 -1.69
N THR A 41 -15.69 -1.87 -2.06
CA THR A 41 -16.71 -1.08 -1.33
C THR A 41 -17.76 -1.98 -0.68
N ALA A 42 -18.12 -1.65 0.56
CA ALA A 42 -19.18 -2.29 1.36
C ALA A 42 -19.33 -1.52 2.68
N PRO A 43 -20.45 -1.65 3.42
CA PRO A 43 -20.61 -1.05 4.74
C PRO A 43 -19.59 -1.56 5.77
N ALA A 44 -19.49 -0.88 6.91
CA ALA A 44 -18.64 -1.31 8.03
C ALA A 44 -19.04 -2.73 8.50
N GLY A 45 -18.05 -3.55 8.87
CA GLY A 45 -18.29 -4.92 9.34
C GLY A 45 -18.52 -5.98 8.25
N PHE A 46 -18.66 -5.63 6.97
CA PHE A 46 -18.91 -6.60 5.89
C PHE A 46 -17.70 -7.48 5.49
N GLY A 47 -16.55 -7.30 6.14
CA GLY A 47 -15.36 -8.12 5.91
C GLY A 47 -14.51 -7.70 4.70
N LYS A 48 -14.50 -6.42 4.33
CA LYS A 48 -13.66 -5.89 3.22
C LYS A 48 -12.17 -6.20 3.44
N THR A 49 -11.65 -5.81 4.60
CA THR A 49 -10.26 -6.06 4.98
C THR A 49 -9.97 -7.55 5.09
N THR A 50 -10.92 -8.34 5.60
CA THR A 50 -10.81 -9.79 5.66
C THR A 50 -10.70 -10.42 4.27
N LEU A 51 -11.55 -10.00 3.32
CA LEU A 51 -11.50 -10.46 1.94
C LEU A 51 -10.17 -10.10 1.28
N ALA A 52 -9.70 -8.87 1.45
CA ALA A 52 -8.41 -8.43 0.93
C ALA A 52 -7.26 -9.27 1.50
N ALA A 53 -7.20 -9.45 2.83
CA ALA A 53 -6.17 -10.27 3.47
C ALA A 53 -6.23 -11.74 3.01
N SER A 54 -7.41 -12.34 2.92
CA SER A 54 -7.60 -13.71 2.42
C SER A 54 -7.22 -13.90 0.95
N TRP A 55 -7.41 -12.87 0.12
CA TRP A 55 -6.99 -12.91 -1.28
C TRP A 55 -5.46 -12.74 -1.40
N LEU A 56 -4.88 -11.80 -0.64
CA LEU A 56 -3.45 -11.53 -0.62
C LEU A 56 -2.64 -12.69 -0.04
N SER A 57 -3.17 -13.44 0.92
CA SER A 57 -2.50 -14.64 1.46
C SER A 57 -2.37 -15.78 0.45
N GLN A 58 -3.03 -15.67 -0.72
CA GLN A 58 -2.90 -16.61 -1.84
C GLN A 58 -1.98 -16.08 -2.96
N GLN A 59 -1.42 -14.88 -2.81
CA GLN A 59 -0.49 -14.31 -3.79
C GLN A 59 0.94 -14.65 -3.41
N GLU A 60 1.77 -14.94 -4.41
CA GLU A 60 3.21 -15.20 -4.24
C GLU A 60 4.06 -13.95 -4.48
N CYS A 61 3.44 -12.84 -4.89
CA CYS A 61 4.13 -11.58 -5.12
C CYS A 61 4.30 -10.76 -3.82
N PRO A 62 5.33 -9.89 -3.75
CA PRO A 62 5.44 -8.93 -2.66
C PRO A 62 4.23 -7.98 -2.60
N VAL A 63 3.71 -7.72 -1.41
CA VAL A 63 2.53 -6.88 -1.18
C VAL A 63 2.83 -5.78 -0.19
N ALA A 64 2.81 -4.54 -0.65
CA ALA A 64 2.80 -3.37 0.23
C ALA A 64 1.39 -3.15 0.80
N TRP A 65 1.29 -2.94 2.11
CA TRP A 65 0.04 -2.66 2.81
C TRP A 65 0.14 -1.34 3.56
N VAL A 66 -0.92 -0.52 3.51
CA VAL A 66 -1.03 0.71 4.30
C VAL A 66 -2.43 0.80 4.89
N SER A 67 -2.50 0.82 6.22
CA SER A 67 -3.74 1.11 6.95
C SER A 67 -3.86 2.60 7.20
N LEU A 68 -4.81 3.26 6.53
CA LEU A 68 -5.02 4.70 6.63
C LEU A 68 -6.12 5.04 7.65
N ASP A 69 -5.92 6.12 8.40
CA ASP A 69 -6.90 6.76 9.27
C ASP A 69 -6.98 8.28 9.01
N GLU A 70 -7.84 8.99 9.74
CA GLU A 70 -8.06 10.42 9.56
C GLU A 70 -6.79 11.27 9.72
N SER A 71 -5.82 10.84 10.53
CA SER A 71 -4.55 11.55 10.71
C SER A 71 -3.69 11.53 9.46
N ASP A 72 -3.90 10.56 8.56
CA ASP A 72 -3.13 10.41 7.33
C ASP A 72 -3.70 11.24 6.16
N ASN A 73 -4.67 12.11 6.41
CA ASN A 73 -5.13 13.10 5.42
C ASN A 73 -4.14 14.26 5.21
N ASP A 74 -3.01 14.25 5.92
CA ASP A 74 -1.86 15.08 5.61
C ASP A 74 -1.04 14.47 4.46
N PRO A 75 -0.81 15.17 3.34
CA PRO A 75 -0.10 14.62 2.18
C PRO A 75 1.32 14.13 2.50
N ILE A 76 2.03 14.81 3.39
CA ILE A 76 3.38 14.40 3.82
C ILE A 76 3.29 13.05 4.50
N ARG A 77 2.37 12.90 5.46
CA ARG A 77 2.15 11.63 6.14
C ARG A 77 1.70 10.52 5.22
N PHE A 78 0.72 10.80 4.36
CA PHE A 78 0.23 9.83 3.38
C PHE A 78 1.37 9.29 2.51
N PHE A 79 2.15 10.18 1.88
CA PHE A 79 3.24 9.75 1.00
C PHE A 79 4.38 9.10 1.77
N SER A 80 4.70 9.55 2.99
CA SER A 80 5.69 8.86 3.83
C SER A 80 5.29 7.40 4.10
N TYR A 81 4.02 7.13 4.42
CA TYR A 81 3.53 5.76 4.61
C TYR A 81 3.56 4.96 3.31
N VAL A 82 3.06 5.52 2.20
CA VAL A 82 3.02 4.82 0.91
C VAL A 82 4.42 4.46 0.42
N ILE A 83 5.35 5.42 0.42
CA ILE A 83 6.72 5.18 -0.03
C ILE A 83 7.41 4.15 0.87
N SER A 84 7.27 4.26 2.19
CA SER A 84 7.89 3.31 3.12
C SER A 84 7.32 1.90 3.02
N ALA A 85 6.02 1.76 2.72
CA ALA A 85 5.39 0.45 2.51
C ALA A 85 5.88 -0.21 1.22
N LEU A 86 6.10 0.57 0.15
CA LEU A 86 6.66 0.07 -1.10
C LEU A 86 8.13 -0.32 -0.94
N ASP A 87 8.95 0.56 -0.36
CA ASP A 87 10.37 0.30 -0.06
C ASP A 87 10.56 -0.95 0.80
N GLY A 88 9.67 -1.18 1.79
CA GLY A 88 9.74 -2.32 2.69
C GLY A 88 9.46 -3.69 2.04
N VAL A 89 8.94 -3.72 0.80
CA VAL A 89 8.63 -4.98 0.09
C VAL A 89 9.45 -5.17 -1.18
N THR A 90 10.32 -4.23 -1.51
CA THR A 90 11.21 -4.30 -2.68
C THR A 90 12.60 -4.80 -2.27
N ALA A 91 13.25 -5.57 -3.13
CA ALA A 91 14.60 -6.08 -2.87
C ALA A 91 15.67 -4.97 -2.94
N VAL A 92 15.40 -3.93 -3.72
CA VAL A 92 16.22 -2.72 -3.85
C VAL A 92 15.45 -1.57 -3.22
N SER A 93 16.16 -0.70 -2.51
CA SER A 93 15.53 0.46 -1.89
C SER A 93 15.06 1.47 -2.94
N ILE A 94 13.86 2.02 -2.74
CA ILE A 94 13.22 2.99 -3.63
C ILE A 94 12.67 4.19 -2.88
N GLY A 95 12.37 5.28 -3.59
CA GLY A 95 11.65 6.42 -3.04
C GLY A 95 12.46 7.28 -2.07
N GLN A 96 13.75 7.00 -1.86
CA GLN A 96 14.62 7.77 -0.97
C GLN A 96 14.73 9.24 -1.41
N THR A 97 14.79 9.48 -2.72
CA THR A 97 14.77 10.85 -3.29
C THR A 97 13.43 11.54 -3.01
N ALA A 98 12.31 10.84 -3.24
CA ALA A 98 10.98 11.37 -2.95
C ALA A 98 10.81 11.69 -1.45
N LEU A 99 11.25 10.81 -0.55
CA LEU A 99 11.22 11.06 0.90
C LEU A 99 12.06 12.27 1.31
N ASN A 100 13.23 12.46 0.72
CA ASN A 100 14.09 13.61 1.02
C ASN A 100 13.42 14.94 0.58
N LEU A 101 12.82 14.95 -0.61
CA LEU A 101 12.08 16.11 -1.15
C LEU A 101 10.74 16.35 -0.43
N LEU A 102 10.19 15.33 0.22
CA LEU A 102 8.95 15.44 1.00
C LEU A 102 9.22 16.05 2.38
N HIS A 103 10.41 15.82 2.94
CA HIS A 103 10.81 16.31 4.26
C HIS A 103 11.71 17.56 4.22
N SER A 104 11.90 18.17 3.04
CA SER A 104 12.63 19.43 2.89
C SER A 104 11.83 20.62 3.46
N SER A 105 12.53 21.72 3.74
CA SER A 105 11.91 22.97 4.20
C SER A 105 10.89 23.54 3.22
N GLU A 106 11.08 23.28 1.93
CA GLU A 106 10.13 23.53 0.86
C GLU A 106 9.77 22.18 0.21
N PRO A 107 8.65 21.55 0.62
CA PRO A 107 8.25 20.26 0.08
C PRO A 107 7.97 20.35 -1.41
N ALA A 108 8.50 19.41 -2.19
CA ALA A 108 8.22 19.34 -3.61
C ALA A 108 6.73 19.08 -3.87
N SER A 109 6.24 19.49 -5.05
CA SER A 109 4.85 19.24 -5.44
C SER A 109 4.56 17.72 -5.46
N PRO A 110 3.32 17.28 -5.17
CA PRO A 110 2.94 15.87 -5.24
C PRO A 110 3.30 15.20 -6.58
N ASN A 111 3.16 15.94 -7.69
CA ASN A 111 3.50 15.42 -9.03
C ASN A 111 4.99 15.17 -9.20
N THR A 112 5.84 16.04 -8.63
CA THR A 112 7.30 15.85 -8.64
C THR A 112 7.68 14.61 -7.84
N LEU A 113 7.11 14.42 -6.65
CA LEU A 113 7.34 13.26 -5.81
C LEU A 113 6.91 11.96 -6.50
N LEU A 114 5.72 11.98 -7.11
CA LEU A 114 5.19 10.87 -7.90
C LEU A 114 6.10 10.54 -9.08
N ALA A 115 6.65 11.54 -9.79
CA ALA A 115 7.56 11.30 -10.90
C ALA A 115 8.82 10.55 -10.47
N TYR A 116 9.45 10.94 -9.35
CA TYR A 116 10.60 10.22 -8.81
C TYR A 116 10.23 8.78 -8.42
N LEU A 117 9.12 8.61 -7.68
CA LEU A 117 8.68 7.29 -7.23
C LEU A 117 8.33 6.37 -8.42
N ILE A 118 7.64 6.88 -9.44
CA ILE A 118 7.29 6.12 -10.63
C ILE A 118 8.55 5.69 -11.39
N ASN A 119 9.54 6.57 -11.52
CA ASN A 119 10.81 6.23 -12.17
C ASN A 119 11.55 5.12 -11.41
N ASP A 120 11.58 5.18 -10.08
CA ASP A 120 12.17 4.12 -9.26
C ASP A 120 11.44 2.78 -9.49
N LEU A 121 10.10 2.78 -9.53
CA LEU A 121 9.30 1.58 -9.78
C LEU A 121 9.47 1.01 -11.20
N VAL A 122 9.66 1.87 -12.20
CA VAL A 122 9.95 1.42 -13.57
C VAL A 122 11.30 0.71 -13.62
N ASN A 123 12.30 1.23 -12.90
CA ASN A 123 13.64 0.64 -12.85
C ASN A 123 13.71 -0.69 -12.07
N LEU A 124 12.71 -1.02 -11.25
CA LEU A 124 12.63 -2.34 -10.59
C LEU A 124 12.23 -3.47 -11.55
N ASN A 125 11.55 -3.14 -12.65
CA ASN A 125 11.08 -4.12 -13.64
C ASN A 125 12.03 -4.24 -14.84
N ALA A 126 13.18 -3.55 -14.82
CA ALA A 126 14.22 -3.60 -15.83
C ALA A 126 15.31 -4.60 -15.43
#